data_AF-A0A8K0JFL2-F1
#
_entry.id   AF-A0A8K0JFL2-F1
#
_cell.length_a   1.000
_cell.length_b   1.000
_cell.length_c   1.000
_cell.angle_alpha   90.00
_cell.angle_beta   90.00
_cell.angle_gamma   90.00
#
_symmetry.space_group_name_H-M   'P 1'
#
loop_
_entity.id
_entity.type
_entity.pdbx_description
1 polymer ?
#
loop_
_entity_poly.entity_id
_entity_poly.type
_entity_poly.pdbx_seq_one_letter_code
_entity_poly.pdbx_strand_id
1 'polypeptide(L)'
;MEERRARTRTDQIERLRKCKGGEERVTQILLYRLPGWSLTHLDELYKPVEVETEPEIPLPSPPFRASQNSPLTPPSYQSDDQGGPNPEELSKKLKAIEIEQNRTNLAMISPLPRCTGTELVGEWLNSFEAGMLDRNVDEDDLKMAKYWKTCIVNDSPAQAWYDTLAEQERKSFDSMRSSYKNLFASTRIKSDAESLQDLRKLKITDQELNTREANGSLRHESFARELLTAASRIPTAAMSDNLKASTMLEGLGPELKKHLRLTLGRNPGVREVVDGIRGLTELDIDVMMEPYRWRKQLEEIRRAETSRGRSFGSQIDPGQSGLRQTPYQQEPIFQRDAAANSENQAVAIPIGPFSLTPEGQQAYTDATKAWYARYGFGTPSSLSKPFPMSPGTAKPGSGECFRCGNLGHLRPQCNGREIPENEQRYRGQVMNEGRRRQGQQQGPASGRNYGSGANATVPIRGLMAKSGFGLPDAYDNGLEGPAWDPPFCEAGNDEGFDL
;
A
#
# COMPACT_ATOMS: atom_id res chain seq x y z
N MET A 1 14.29 1.78 -27.73
CA MET A 1 13.64 1.12 -26.57
C MET A 1 13.31 2.10 -25.45
N GLU A 2 14.25 2.97 -25.06
CA GLU A 2 14.00 4.00 -24.04
C GLU A 2 12.87 4.97 -24.39
N GLU A 3 12.74 5.35 -25.67
CA GLU A 3 11.65 6.20 -26.13
C GLU A 3 10.27 5.52 -26.01
N ARG A 4 10.20 4.19 -26.23
CA ARG A 4 8.98 3.41 -25.94
C ARG A 4 8.69 3.40 -24.44
N ARG A 5 9.71 3.21 -23.59
CA ARG A 5 9.57 3.25 -22.13
C ARG A 5 9.12 4.64 -21.62
N ALA A 6 9.59 5.72 -22.25
CA ALA A 6 9.19 7.08 -21.93
C ALA A 6 7.71 7.31 -22.28
N ARG A 7 7.28 6.92 -23.48
CA ARG A 7 5.86 7.04 -23.91
C ARG A 7 4.92 6.24 -23.00
N THR A 8 5.29 5.01 -22.61
CA THR A 8 4.48 4.20 -21.69
C THR A 8 4.36 4.83 -20.28
N ARG A 9 5.40 5.54 -19.82
CA ARG A 9 5.34 6.27 -18.54
C ARG A 9 4.41 7.48 -18.60
N THR A 10 4.45 8.24 -19.69
CA THR A 10 3.58 9.40 -19.90
C THR A 10 2.11 8.97 -19.93
N ASP A 11 1.79 7.90 -20.67
CA ASP A 11 0.44 7.34 -20.74
C ASP A 11 -0.08 6.84 -19.39
N GLN A 12 0.79 6.24 -18.56
CA GLN A 12 0.41 5.78 -17.21
C GLN A 12 0.09 6.94 -16.27
N ILE A 13 0.86 8.04 -16.34
CA ILE A 13 0.61 9.24 -15.52
C ILE A 13 -0.71 9.92 -15.92
N GLU A 14 -1.01 10.01 -17.22
CA GLU A 14 -2.29 10.54 -17.69
C GLU A 14 -3.49 9.68 -17.28
N ARG A 15 -3.34 8.35 -17.27
CA ARG A 15 -4.40 7.44 -16.79
C ARG A 15 -4.66 7.63 -15.30
N LEU A 16 -3.61 7.81 -14.49
CA LEU A 16 -3.76 8.05 -13.05
C LEU A 16 -4.47 9.39 -12.76
N ARG A 17 -4.20 10.44 -13.55
CA ARG A 17 -4.89 11.74 -13.42
C ARG A 17 -6.40 11.67 -13.68
N LYS A 18 -6.86 10.79 -14.58
CA LYS A 18 -8.29 10.64 -14.91
C LYS A 18 -9.10 9.92 -13.82
N CYS A 19 -8.47 9.35 -12.80
CA CYS A 19 -9.15 8.72 -11.68
C CYS A 19 -9.52 9.76 -10.59
N LYS A 20 -10.62 9.52 -9.86
CA LYS A 20 -11.01 10.34 -8.71
C LYS A 20 -9.93 10.26 -7.62
N GLY A 21 -9.34 11.39 -7.22
CA GLY A 21 -8.15 11.43 -6.34
C GLY A 21 -6.81 11.20 -7.06
N GLY A 22 -6.82 11.18 -8.40
CA GLY A 22 -5.66 10.93 -9.24
C GLY A 22 -4.53 11.95 -9.08
N GLU A 23 -4.85 13.23 -8.92
CA GLU A 23 -3.86 14.28 -8.72
C GLU A 23 -3.08 14.11 -7.41
N GLU A 24 -3.77 13.75 -6.32
CA GLU A 24 -3.15 13.55 -5.02
C GLU A 24 -2.25 12.32 -5.02
N ARG A 25 -2.64 11.25 -5.73
CA ARG A 25 -1.82 10.06 -5.95
C ARG A 25 -0.61 10.32 -6.85
N VAL A 26 -0.76 11.08 -7.93
CA VAL A 26 0.36 11.48 -8.79
C VAL A 26 1.34 12.35 -8.01
N THR A 27 0.83 13.25 -7.17
CA THR A 27 1.64 14.12 -6.30
C THR A 27 2.38 13.30 -5.24
N GLN A 28 1.73 12.33 -4.58
CA GLN A 28 2.40 11.41 -3.65
C GLN A 28 3.46 10.55 -4.33
N ILE A 29 3.18 10.01 -5.52
CA ILE A 29 4.15 9.21 -6.30
C ILE A 29 5.34 10.06 -6.71
N LEU A 30 5.13 11.32 -7.12
CA LEU A 30 6.20 12.24 -7.50
C LEU A 30 7.02 12.71 -6.28
N LEU A 31 6.37 12.97 -5.14
CA LEU A 31 7.03 13.32 -3.88
C LEU A 31 7.83 12.15 -3.28
N TYR A 32 7.36 10.91 -3.45
CA TYR A 32 8.13 9.71 -3.08
C TYR A 32 9.27 9.39 -4.07
N ARG A 33 9.15 9.76 -5.36
CA ARG A 33 10.16 9.51 -6.40
C ARG A 33 11.26 10.56 -6.52
N LEU A 34 10.99 11.82 -6.15
CA LEU A 34 11.91 12.95 -6.30
C LEU A 34 12.00 13.72 -4.97
N PRO A 35 12.82 13.26 -4.00
CA PRO A 35 13.00 13.98 -2.75
C PRO A 35 13.67 15.33 -3.02
N GLY A 36 12.90 16.42 -2.93
CA GLY A 36 13.39 17.80 -3.11
C GLY A 36 12.46 18.73 -3.88
N TRP A 37 11.42 18.21 -4.56
CA TRP A 37 10.47 19.05 -5.31
C TRP A 37 9.35 19.54 -4.39
N SER A 38 9.21 20.86 -4.24
CA SER A 38 8.05 21.49 -3.58
C SER A 38 6.87 21.59 -4.55
N LEU A 39 5.63 21.74 -4.03
CA LEU A 39 4.42 21.98 -4.84
C LEU A 39 4.60 23.13 -5.86
N THR A 40 5.43 24.13 -5.53
CA THR A 40 5.74 25.27 -6.41
C THR A 40 6.56 24.91 -7.65
N HIS A 41 7.37 23.83 -7.64
CA HIS A 41 8.10 23.36 -8.82
C HIS A 41 7.20 22.61 -9.82
N LEU A 42 6.07 22.07 -9.35
CA LEU A 42 5.05 21.47 -10.22
C LEU A 42 4.22 22.57 -10.90
N ASP A 43 3.94 23.69 -10.25
CA ASP A 43 3.25 24.83 -10.89
C ASP A 43 4.11 25.49 -11.99
N GLU A 44 5.43 25.47 -11.87
CA GLU A 44 6.34 26.14 -12.80
C GLU A 44 6.61 25.34 -14.09
N LEU A 45 6.59 24.00 -14.00
CA LEU A 45 6.68 23.08 -15.16
C LEU A 45 5.37 22.95 -15.94
N TYR A 46 4.26 23.45 -15.38
CA TYR A 46 2.92 23.35 -15.95
C TYR A 46 2.21 24.71 -16.03
N LYS A 47 2.95 25.83 -16.10
CA LYS A 47 2.35 27.09 -16.57
C LYS A 47 1.69 26.80 -17.92
N PRO A 48 0.36 26.99 -18.06
CA PRO A 48 -0.29 26.79 -19.34
C PRO A 48 0.44 27.66 -20.36
N VAL A 49 0.87 27.06 -21.47
CA VAL A 49 1.31 27.82 -22.64
C VAL A 49 0.15 28.76 -22.95
N GLU A 50 0.38 30.07 -22.81
CA GLU A 50 -0.57 31.09 -23.25
C GLU A 50 -0.79 30.88 -24.74
N VAL A 51 -1.84 30.13 -25.08
CA VAL A 51 -2.38 30.11 -26.43
C VAL A 51 -3.03 31.48 -26.58
N GLU A 52 -2.43 32.30 -27.44
CA GLU A 52 -3.02 33.56 -27.90
C GLU A 52 -4.48 33.29 -28.29
N THR A 53 -5.40 33.81 -27.49
CA THR A 53 -6.83 33.69 -27.74
C THR A 53 -7.17 34.50 -28.97
N GLU A 54 -7.55 33.78 -30.02
CA GLU A 54 -8.22 34.30 -31.20
C GLU A 54 -9.48 35.08 -30.78
N PRO A 55 -9.75 36.28 -31.33
CA PRO A 55 -10.82 37.15 -30.84
C PRO A 55 -12.21 36.53 -31.05
N GLU A 56 -12.98 36.43 -29.95
CA GLU A 56 -14.36 35.97 -29.95
C GLU A 56 -15.24 36.83 -30.87
N ILE A 57 -15.87 36.17 -31.84
CA ILE A 57 -16.98 36.71 -32.62
C ILE A 57 -18.23 36.66 -31.72
N PRO A 58 -18.93 37.79 -31.48
CA PRO A 58 -20.10 37.79 -30.60
C PRO A 58 -21.26 37.04 -31.24
N LEU A 59 -21.75 36.01 -30.55
CA LEU A 59 -22.98 35.31 -30.90
C LEU A 59 -24.20 36.22 -30.69
N PRO A 60 -25.21 36.17 -31.58
CA PRO A 60 -26.39 37.01 -31.50
C PRO A 60 -27.30 36.58 -30.34
N SER A 61 -27.83 37.58 -29.62
CA SER A 61 -28.78 37.39 -28.53
C SER A 61 -30.08 36.73 -29.01
N PRO A 62 -30.70 35.84 -28.22
CA PRO A 62 -31.99 35.26 -28.56
C PRO A 62 -33.11 36.30 -28.47
N PRO A 63 -34.14 36.24 -29.34
CA PRO A 63 -35.21 37.22 -29.34
C PRO A 63 -36.11 37.06 -28.10
N PHE A 64 -36.44 38.20 -27.52
CA PHE A 64 -37.46 38.39 -26.48
C PHE A 64 -38.77 37.71 -26.88
N ARG A 65 -39.22 36.74 -26.07
CA ARG A 65 -40.55 36.13 -26.18
C ARG A 65 -41.54 37.00 -25.41
N ALA A 66 -42.29 37.81 -26.14
CA ALA A 66 -43.38 38.61 -25.59
C ALA A 66 -44.49 37.69 -25.03
N SER A 67 -44.83 37.92 -23.76
CA SER A 67 -46.00 37.37 -23.10
C SER A 67 -47.25 38.00 -23.70
N GLN A 68 -48.10 37.19 -24.35
CA GLN A 68 -49.48 37.55 -24.67
C GLN A 68 -50.42 36.70 -23.82
N ASN A 69 -50.86 37.27 -22.71
CA ASN A 69 -52.06 36.83 -22.01
C ASN A 69 -53.28 37.33 -22.80
N SER A 70 -54.06 36.41 -23.37
CA SER A 70 -55.44 36.68 -23.79
C SER A 70 -56.40 35.88 -22.92
N PRO A 71 -57.46 36.48 -22.37
CA PRO A 71 -58.45 35.78 -21.56
C PRO A 71 -59.43 35.01 -22.46
N LEU A 72 -59.53 33.70 -22.25
CA LEU A 72 -60.51 32.84 -22.89
C LEU A 72 -61.88 33.02 -22.21
N THR A 73 -62.86 33.51 -22.96
CA THR A 73 -64.28 33.38 -22.65
C THR A 73 -64.74 31.93 -22.86
N PRO A 74 -65.58 31.37 -21.98
CA PRO A 74 -66.12 30.02 -22.14
C PRO A 74 -67.16 29.99 -23.27
N PRO A 75 -67.16 28.97 -24.15
CA PRO A 75 -68.19 28.82 -25.15
C PRO A 75 -69.50 28.34 -24.51
N SER A 76 -70.59 28.94 -24.96
CA SER A 76 -71.97 28.53 -24.66
C SER A 76 -72.22 27.12 -25.20
N TYR A 77 -72.60 26.22 -24.30
CA TYR A 77 -72.94 24.84 -24.59
C TYR A 77 -74.36 24.81 -25.18
N GLN A 78 -74.49 24.68 -26.50
CA GLN A 78 -75.74 24.31 -27.14
C GLN A 78 -75.90 22.79 -27.04
N SER A 79 -76.96 22.39 -26.34
CA SER A 79 -77.40 21.01 -26.19
C SER A 79 -78.04 20.53 -27.50
N ASP A 80 -77.21 20.05 -28.43
CA ASP A 80 -77.68 19.25 -29.55
C ASP A 80 -77.80 17.79 -29.12
N ASP A 81 -79.06 17.36 -29.07
CA ASP A 81 -79.54 16.02 -28.81
C ASP A 81 -79.20 15.11 -30.01
N GLN A 82 -77.97 14.57 -30.04
CA GLN A 82 -77.58 13.53 -30.97
C GLN A 82 -77.01 12.30 -30.25
N GLY A 83 -77.79 11.23 -30.31
CA GLY A 83 -77.36 9.82 -30.30
C GLY A 83 -76.17 9.50 -29.40
N GLY A 84 -76.44 9.17 -28.14
CA GLY A 84 -75.44 8.64 -27.23
C GLY A 84 -74.68 7.46 -27.86
N PRO A 85 -73.35 7.39 -27.68
CA PRO A 85 -72.51 6.35 -28.27
C PRO A 85 -73.02 4.96 -27.87
N ASN A 86 -73.07 4.06 -28.85
CA ASN A 86 -73.50 2.67 -28.66
C ASN A 86 -72.75 2.06 -27.45
N PRO A 87 -73.45 1.54 -26.42
CA PRO A 87 -72.84 0.98 -25.21
C PRO A 87 -71.77 -0.09 -25.50
N GLU A 88 -71.93 -0.81 -26.61
CA GLU A 88 -71.01 -1.85 -27.05
C GLU A 88 -69.66 -1.28 -27.55
N GLU A 89 -69.70 -0.10 -28.18
CA GLU A 89 -68.50 0.60 -28.62
C GLU A 89 -67.74 1.21 -27.44
N LEU A 90 -68.47 1.68 -26.43
CA LEU A 90 -67.89 2.18 -25.17
C LEU A 90 -67.21 1.06 -24.38
N SER A 91 -67.82 -0.12 -24.33
CA SER A 91 -67.24 -1.31 -23.72
C SER A 91 -65.95 -1.76 -24.43
N LYS A 92 -65.92 -1.72 -25.77
CA LYS A 92 -64.69 -1.99 -26.54
C LYS A 92 -63.59 -0.97 -26.26
N LYS A 93 -63.92 0.33 -26.18
CA LYS A 93 -62.95 1.39 -25.88
C LYS A 93 -62.41 1.27 -24.47
N LEU A 94 -63.24 0.94 -23.48
CA LEU A 94 -62.79 0.71 -22.10
C LEU A 94 -61.84 -0.48 -22.00
N LYS A 95 -62.13 -1.61 -22.67
CA LYS A 95 -61.21 -2.75 -22.71
C LYS A 95 -59.88 -2.41 -23.41
N ALA A 96 -59.91 -1.60 -24.47
CA ALA A 96 -58.69 -1.16 -25.14
C ALA A 96 -57.83 -0.27 -24.24
N ILE A 97 -58.45 0.64 -23.47
CA ILE A 97 -57.74 1.50 -22.50
C ILE A 97 -57.15 0.66 -21.36
N GLU A 98 -57.87 -0.35 -20.86
CA GLU A 98 -57.39 -1.26 -19.83
C GLU A 98 -56.19 -2.10 -20.31
N ILE A 99 -56.20 -2.55 -21.57
CA ILE A 99 -55.06 -3.23 -22.20
C ILE A 99 -53.86 -2.28 -22.31
N GLU A 100 -54.08 -1.02 -22.70
CA GLU A 100 -53.01 -0.02 -22.87
C GLU A 100 -52.42 0.43 -21.51
N GLN A 101 -53.25 0.54 -20.47
CA GLN A 101 -52.83 0.83 -19.09
C GLN A 101 -52.04 -0.34 -18.48
N ASN A 102 -52.47 -1.58 -18.73
CA ASN A 102 -51.68 -2.76 -18.33
C ASN A 102 -50.33 -2.80 -19.06
N ARG A 103 -50.27 -2.35 -20.32
CA ARG A 103 -49.04 -2.24 -21.11
C ARG A 103 -48.08 -1.16 -20.61
N THR A 104 -48.58 -0.03 -20.13
CA THR A 104 -47.74 1.05 -19.58
C THR A 104 -47.27 0.76 -18.15
N ASN A 105 -48.04 -0.01 -17.36
CA ASN A 105 -47.56 -0.51 -16.06
C ASN A 105 -46.42 -1.55 -16.17
N LEU A 106 -46.29 -2.22 -17.32
CA LEU A 106 -45.13 -3.08 -17.63
C LEU A 106 -43.80 -2.30 -17.81
N ALA A 107 -43.82 -0.96 -17.89
CA ALA A 107 -42.61 -0.15 -18.11
C ALA A 107 -41.82 0.18 -16.82
N MET A 108 -42.35 -0.13 -15.63
CA MET A 108 -41.66 0.06 -14.33
C MET A 108 -41.12 -1.25 -13.73
N ILE A 109 -40.96 -2.29 -14.55
CA ILE A 109 -40.56 -3.59 -14.00
C ILE A 109 -39.04 -3.64 -13.81
N SER A 110 -38.63 -3.87 -12.56
CA SER A 110 -37.25 -4.14 -12.16
C SER A 110 -36.54 -5.06 -13.15
N PRO A 111 -35.33 -4.72 -13.61
CA PRO A 111 -34.58 -5.55 -14.55
C PRO A 111 -34.37 -6.94 -13.95
N LEU A 112 -34.54 -7.98 -14.77
CA LEU A 112 -34.29 -9.35 -14.32
C LEU A 112 -32.80 -9.54 -13.99
N PRO A 113 -32.47 -10.34 -12.97
CA PRO A 113 -31.09 -10.61 -12.62
C PRO A 113 -30.39 -11.37 -13.75
N ARG A 114 -29.14 -11.02 -14.05
CA ARG A 114 -28.32 -11.74 -15.03
C ARG A 114 -27.73 -13.00 -14.39
N CYS A 115 -27.65 -14.09 -15.15
CA CYS A 115 -27.17 -15.40 -14.71
C CYS A 115 -25.88 -15.76 -15.47
N THR A 116 -24.75 -15.78 -14.77
CA THR A 116 -23.45 -16.22 -15.29
C THR A 116 -23.08 -17.61 -14.79
N GLY A 117 -23.70 -18.11 -13.72
CA GLY A 117 -23.36 -19.38 -13.08
C GLY A 117 -22.18 -19.26 -12.10
N THR A 118 -21.85 -18.04 -11.68
CA THR A 118 -20.83 -17.76 -10.66
C THR A 118 -21.41 -17.10 -9.41
N GLU A 119 -22.69 -16.76 -9.45
CA GLU A 119 -23.45 -16.14 -8.40
C GLU A 119 -23.79 -17.14 -7.28
N LEU A 120 -24.17 -16.59 -6.13
CA LEU A 120 -24.78 -17.39 -5.08
C LEU A 120 -26.13 -17.89 -5.59
N VAL A 121 -26.21 -19.19 -5.86
CA VAL A 121 -27.39 -19.86 -6.45
C VAL A 121 -28.68 -19.48 -5.73
N GLY A 122 -28.66 -19.45 -4.40
CA GLY A 122 -29.83 -19.08 -3.59
C GLY A 122 -30.26 -17.63 -3.78
N GLU A 123 -29.33 -16.68 -3.73
CA GLU A 123 -29.65 -15.26 -3.90
C GLU A 123 -30.16 -14.95 -5.30
N TRP A 124 -29.50 -15.52 -6.31
CA TRP A 124 -29.90 -15.33 -7.70
C TRP A 124 -31.30 -15.92 -7.96
N LEU A 125 -31.58 -17.13 -7.46
CA LEU A 125 -32.89 -17.76 -7.56
C LEU A 125 -33.98 -16.93 -6.89
N ASN A 126 -33.74 -16.45 -5.67
CA ASN A 126 -34.70 -15.63 -4.94
C ASN A 126 -34.99 -14.32 -5.69
N SER A 127 -33.95 -13.68 -6.24
CA SER A 127 -34.11 -12.46 -7.04
C SER A 127 -34.89 -12.72 -8.33
N PHE A 128 -34.63 -13.85 -9.00
CA PHE A 128 -35.37 -14.25 -10.19
C PHE A 128 -36.84 -14.53 -9.88
N GLU A 129 -37.12 -15.30 -8.83
CA GLU A 129 -38.48 -15.66 -8.39
C GLU A 129 -39.27 -14.41 -7.96
N ALA A 130 -38.66 -13.49 -7.20
CA ALA A 130 -39.26 -12.19 -6.89
C ALA A 130 -39.57 -11.38 -8.17
N GLY A 131 -38.65 -11.38 -9.13
CA GLY A 131 -38.87 -10.74 -10.43
C GLY A 131 -39.98 -11.39 -11.27
N MET A 132 -40.26 -12.68 -11.09
CA MET A 132 -41.39 -13.37 -11.72
C MET A 132 -42.72 -13.06 -11.01
N LEU A 133 -42.70 -12.97 -9.68
CA LEU A 133 -43.85 -12.57 -8.87
C LEU A 133 -44.29 -11.13 -9.21
N ASP A 134 -43.35 -10.18 -9.32
CA ASP A 134 -43.64 -8.80 -9.73
C ASP A 134 -44.27 -8.71 -11.13
N ARG A 135 -44.05 -9.73 -11.96
CA ARG A 135 -44.60 -9.84 -13.32
C ARG A 135 -45.90 -10.66 -13.36
N ASN A 136 -46.32 -11.23 -12.23
CA ASN A 136 -47.44 -12.15 -12.11
C ASN A 136 -47.30 -13.38 -13.04
N VAL A 137 -46.10 -13.98 -13.03
CA VAL A 137 -45.71 -15.13 -13.88
C VAL A 137 -45.27 -16.33 -13.04
N ASP A 138 -45.25 -16.20 -11.72
CA ASP A 138 -44.76 -17.20 -10.76
C ASP A 138 -45.57 -18.50 -10.75
N GLU A 139 -46.83 -18.50 -11.19
CA GLU A 139 -47.65 -19.72 -11.32
C GLU A 139 -47.48 -20.45 -12.66
N ASP A 140 -46.83 -19.83 -13.66
CA ASP A 140 -46.70 -20.38 -15.02
C ASP A 140 -45.27 -20.88 -15.29
N ASP A 141 -45.04 -22.16 -14.97
CA ASP A 141 -43.75 -22.86 -15.09
C ASP A 141 -43.12 -22.70 -16.50
N LEU A 142 -43.93 -22.73 -17.55
CA LEU A 142 -43.48 -22.57 -18.94
C LEU A 142 -43.02 -21.13 -19.23
N LYS A 143 -43.71 -20.13 -18.70
CA LYS A 143 -43.29 -18.73 -18.85
C LYS A 143 -42.06 -18.44 -18.01
N MET A 144 -41.97 -18.93 -16.77
CA MET A 144 -40.77 -18.81 -15.95
C MET A 144 -39.56 -19.41 -16.66
N ALA A 145 -39.73 -20.58 -17.28
CA ALA A 145 -38.66 -21.22 -18.04
C ALA A 145 -38.17 -20.36 -19.23
N LYS A 146 -39.10 -19.71 -19.95
CA LYS A 146 -38.76 -18.77 -21.03
C LYS A 146 -38.01 -17.55 -20.51
N TYR A 147 -38.42 -16.97 -19.39
CA TYR A 147 -37.74 -15.83 -18.80
C TYR A 147 -36.34 -16.18 -18.31
N TRP A 148 -36.17 -17.36 -17.69
CA TRP A 148 -34.85 -17.81 -17.25
C TRP A 148 -33.84 -17.80 -18.39
N LYS A 149 -34.21 -18.32 -19.57
CA LYS A 149 -33.33 -18.31 -20.75
C LYS A 149 -32.85 -16.89 -21.12
N THR A 150 -33.70 -15.88 -20.95
CA THR A 150 -33.34 -14.47 -21.23
C THR A 150 -32.39 -13.87 -20.20
N CYS A 151 -32.32 -14.45 -19.01
CA CYS A 151 -31.42 -14.02 -17.94
C CYS A 151 -29.99 -14.55 -18.13
N ILE A 152 -29.81 -15.63 -18.90
CA ILE A 152 -28.50 -16.26 -19.09
C ILE A 152 -27.60 -15.36 -19.95
N VAL A 153 -26.39 -15.12 -19.47
CA VAL A 153 -25.37 -14.35 -20.19
C VAL A 153 -24.68 -15.25 -21.19
N ASN A 154 -24.54 -14.80 -22.44
CA ASN A 154 -23.78 -15.51 -23.48
C ASN A 154 -22.33 -15.77 -23.02
N ASP A 155 -21.75 -16.88 -23.44
CA ASP A 155 -20.38 -17.30 -23.10
C ASP A 155 -20.11 -17.50 -21.60
N SER A 156 -21.15 -17.74 -20.80
CA SER A 156 -21.03 -18.00 -19.37
C SER A 156 -21.10 -19.49 -19.01
N PRO A 157 -20.60 -19.89 -17.82
CA PRO A 157 -20.84 -21.22 -17.26
C PRO A 157 -22.32 -21.61 -17.22
N ALA A 158 -23.22 -20.67 -16.93
CA ALA A 158 -24.66 -20.90 -16.98
C ALA A 158 -25.16 -21.21 -18.39
N GLN A 159 -24.63 -20.55 -19.43
CA GLN A 159 -24.98 -20.87 -20.82
C GLN A 159 -24.52 -22.28 -21.20
N ALA A 160 -23.26 -22.62 -20.88
CA ALA A 160 -22.72 -23.95 -21.12
C ALA A 160 -23.56 -25.04 -20.43
N TRP A 161 -24.00 -24.81 -19.19
CA TRP A 161 -24.93 -25.71 -18.50
C TRP A 161 -26.28 -25.80 -19.21
N TYR A 162 -26.90 -24.66 -19.54
CA TYR A 162 -28.22 -24.63 -20.16
C TYR A 162 -28.25 -25.38 -21.51
N ASP A 163 -27.16 -25.30 -22.27
CA ASP A 163 -27.00 -26.00 -23.54
C ASP A 163 -26.85 -27.52 -23.38
N THR A 164 -26.47 -28.01 -22.20
CA THR A 164 -26.43 -29.45 -21.89
C THR A 164 -27.77 -30.04 -21.45
N LEU A 165 -28.74 -29.21 -21.05
CA LEU A 165 -30.06 -29.68 -20.60
C LEU A 165 -30.87 -30.30 -21.73
N ALA A 166 -31.64 -31.35 -21.44
CA ALA A 166 -32.58 -31.93 -22.40
C ALA A 166 -33.73 -30.96 -22.71
N GLU A 167 -34.35 -31.07 -23.90
CA GLU A 167 -35.43 -30.16 -24.30
C GLU A 167 -36.65 -30.23 -23.36
N GLN A 168 -36.90 -31.39 -22.74
CA GLN A 168 -37.96 -31.57 -21.75
C GLN A 168 -37.65 -30.83 -20.44
N GLU A 169 -36.39 -30.84 -20.00
CA GLU A 169 -35.96 -30.11 -18.80
C GLU A 169 -36.03 -28.60 -19.03
N ARG A 170 -35.68 -28.11 -20.22
CA ARG A 170 -35.78 -26.68 -20.57
C ARG A 170 -37.21 -26.14 -20.61
N LYS A 171 -38.21 -27.03 -20.64
CA LYS A 171 -39.63 -26.65 -20.62
C LYS A 171 -40.21 -26.60 -19.21
N SER A 172 -39.49 -27.04 -18.19
CA SER A 172 -39.97 -26.97 -16.80
C SER A 172 -39.01 -26.15 -15.93
N PHE A 173 -39.51 -25.07 -15.35
CA PHE A 173 -38.70 -24.23 -14.47
C PHE A 173 -38.28 -25.00 -13.22
N ASP A 174 -39.14 -25.84 -12.63
CA ASP A 174 -38.76 -26.68 -11.49
C ASP A 174 -37.63 -27.68 -11.80
N SER A 175 -37.65 -28.28 -12.99
CA SER A 175 -36.58 -29.17 -13.46
C SER A 175 -35.26 -28.40 -13.63
N MET A 176 -35.30 -27.24 -14.31
CA MET A 176 -34.13 -26.38 -14.48
C MET A 176 -33.61 -25.88 -13.13
N ARG A 177 -34.49 -25.44 -12.23
CA ARG A 177 -34.14 -24.97 -10.87
C ARG A 177 -33.40 -26.06 -10.10
N SER A 178 -33.88 -27.29 -10.17
CA SER A 178 -33.26 -28.44 -9.48
C SER A 178 -31.90 -28.79 -10.08
N SER A 179 -31.79 -28.83 -11.42
CA SER A 179 -30.53 -29.08 -12.11
C SER A 179 -29.50 -27.97 -11.86
N TYR A 180 -29.95 -26.71 -11.89
CA TYR A 180 -29.14 -25.53 -11.60
C TYR A 180 -28.63 -25.57 -10.16
N LYS A 181 -29.52 -25.85 -9.20
CA LYS A 181 -29.13 -26.08 -7.80
C LYS A 181 -28.10 -27.19 -7.73
N ASN A 182 -28.29 -28.36 -8.33
CA ASN A 182 -27.34 -29.45 -8.19
C ASN A 182 -25.96 -29.14 -8.77
N LEU A 183 -25.89 -28.51 -9.96
CA LEU A 183 -24.63 -28.21 -10.61
C LEU A 183 -23.87 -27.09 -9.88
N PHE A 184 -24.58 -26.01 -9.56
CA PHE A 184 -23.99 -24.80 -8.98
C PHE A 184 -24.07 -24.77 -7.44
N ALA A 185 -24.72 -25.73 -6.77
CA ALA A 185 -24.67 -25.91 -5.31
C ALA A 185 -23.29 -26.33 -4.82
N SER A 186 -22.40 -26.75 -5.72
CA SER A 186 -20.97 -26.91 -5.45
C SER A 186 -20.28 -25.58 -5.11
N THR A 187 -20.94 -24.44 -5.36
CA THR A 187 -20.75 -23.20 -4.60
C THR A 187 -21.36 -23.35 -3.21
N ARG A 188 -20.99 -24.43 -2.49
CA ARG A 188 -21.30 -24.57 -1.06
C ARG A 188 -20.80 -23.29 -0.45
N ILE A 189 -21.69 -22.52 0.18
CA ILE A 189 -21.28 -21.40 1.01
C ILE A 189 -20.34 -22.03 2.02
N LYS A 190 -19.04 -21.84 1.78
CA LYS A 190 -18.01 -22.26 2.71
C LYS A 190 -18.41 -21.62 4.02
N SER A 191 -18.46 -22.42 5.07
CA SER A 191 -18.70 -21.86 6.40
C SER A 191 -17.73 -20.69 6.63
N ASP A 192 -18.11 -19.72 7.47
CA ASP A 192 -17.24 -18.58 7.74
C ASP A 192 -15.82 -19.03 8.18
N ALA A 193 -15.75 -20.16 8.89
CA ALA A 193 -14.50 -20.82 9.27
C ALA A 193 -13.68 -21.33 8.06
N GLU A 194 -14.31 -21.98 7.09
CA GLU A 194 -13.66 -22.44 5.85
C GLU A 194 -13.21 -21.25 4.98
N SER A 195 -14.05 -20.22 4.84
CA SER A 195 -13.73 -18.99 4.11
C SER A 195 -12.56 -18.23 4.76
N LEU A 196 -12.51 -18.17 6.09
CA LEU A 196 -11.37 -17.62 6.83
C LEU A 196 -10.10 -18.46 6.63
N GLN A 197 -10.23 -19.79 6.59
CA GLN A 197 -9.11 -20.68 6.34
C GLN A 197 -8.55 -20.48 4.93
N ASP A 198 -9.41 -20.30 3.92
CA ASP A 198 -9.00 -19.97 2.56
C ASP A 198 -8.23 -18.64 2.52
N LEU A 199 -8.75 -17.59 3.17
CA LEU A 199 -8.07 -16.30 3.25
C LEU A 199 -6.68 -16.42 3.87
N ARG A 200 -6.51 -17.25 4.91
CA ARG A 200 -5.22 -17.52 5.57
C ARG A 200 -4.26 -18.38 4.74
N LYS A 201 -4.79 -19.21 3.84
CA LYS A 201 -3.99 -20.05 2.94
C LYS A 201 -3.39 -19.24 1.79
N LEU A 202 -4.04 -18.15 1.39
CA LEU A 202 -3.50 -17.23 0.39
C LEU A 202 -2.24 -16.57 0.92
N LYS A 203 -1.11 -16.91 0.29
CA LYS A 203 0.20 -16.36 0.60
C LYS A 203 0.92 -15.97 -0.67
N ILE A 204 1.70 -14.91 -0.59
CA ILE A 204 2.63 -14.51 -1.65
C ILE A 204 3.96 -14.16 -1.01
N THR A 205 5.04 -14.69 -1.56
CA THR A 205 6.41 -14.35 -1.14
C THR A 205 6.89 -13.10 -1.87
N ASP A 206 7.84 -12.37 -1.28
CA ASP A 206 8.37 -11.16 -1.92
C ASP A 206 9.02 -11.46 -3.29
N GLN A 207 9.53 -12.69 -3.49
CA GLN A 207 10.11 -13.15 -4.77
C GLN A 207 9.07 -13.31 -5.88
N GLU A 208 7.84 -13.69 -5.54
CA GLU A 208 6.77 -13.94 -6.49
C GLU A 208 6.15 -12.63 -7.03
N LEU A 209 6.36 -11.49 -6.36
CA LEU A 209 5.72 -10.21 -6.71
C LEU A 209 6.00 -9.76 -8.15
N ASN A 210 7.20 -10.03 -8.67
CA ASN A 210 7.60 -9.62 -10.02
C ASN A 210 7.51 -10.77 -11.05
N THR A 211 6.91 -11.90 -10.67
CA THR A 211 6.71 -13.01 -11.61
C THR A 211 5.54 -12.70 -12.54
N ARG A 212 5.72 -12.96 -13.83
CA ARG A 212 4.67 -12.79 -14.84
C ARG A 212 3.94 -14.11 -15.05
N GLU A 213 2.62 -14.04 -15.07
CA GLU A 213 1.77 -15.16 -15.42
C GLU A 213 1.71 -15.35 -16.95
N ALA A 214 1.16 -16.48 -17.39
CA ALA A 214 1.00 -16.80 -18.82
C ALA A 214 0.14 -15.75 -19.57
N ASN A 215 -0.75 -15.04 -18.85
CA ASN A 215 -1.58 -13.95 -19.38
C ASN A 215 -0.84 -12.60 -19.49
N GLY A 216 0.44 -12.54 -19.08
CA GLY A 216 1.26 -11.34 -19.08
C GLY A 216 1.09 -10.41 -17.86
N SER A 217 0.10 -10.66 -16.99
CA SER A 217 -0.09 -9.90 -15.75
C SER A 217 0.95 -10.25 -14.69
N LEU A 218 1.22 -9.32 -13.77
CA LEU A 218 2.12 -9.57 -12.65
C LEU A 218 1.37 -10.37 -11.58
N ARG A 219 2.06 -11.34 -10.96
CA ARG A 219 1.46 -12.26 -9.98
C ARG A 219 0.84 -11.56 -8.78
N HIS A 220 1.33 -10.38 -8.38
CA HIS A 220 0.73 -9.63 -7.28
C HIS A 220 -0.67 -9.07 -7.66
N GLU A 221 -0.95 -8.79 -8.93
CA GLU A 221 -2.25 -8.31 -9.40
C GLU A 221 -3.32 -9.40 -9.38
N SER A 222 -2.96 -10.62 -9.81
CA SER A 222 -3.84 -11.80 -9.70
C SER A 222 -4.05 -12.18 -8.25
N PHE A 223 -3.00 -12.17 -7.45
CA PHE A 223 -3.09 -12.42 -6.01
C PHE A 223 -3.98 -11.40 -5.29
N ALA A 224 -3.91 -10.11 -5.63
CA ALA A 224 -4.80 -9.10 -5.07
C ALA A 224 -6.29 -9.33 -5.44
N ARG A 225 -6.57 -9.88 -6.63
CA ARG A 225 -7.93 -10.31 -7.02
C ARG A 225 -8.39 -11.53 -6.21
N GLU A 226 -7.51 -12.51 -6.02
CA GLU A 226 -7.78 -13.70 -5.20
C GLU A 226 -8.10 -13.31 -3.76
N LEU A 227 -7.30 -12.41 -3.16
CA LEU A 227 -7.52 -11.89 -1.81
C LEU A 227 -8.86 -11.17 -1.67
N LEU A 228 -9.20 -10.29 -2.61
CA LEU A 228 -10.49 -9.58 -2.58
C LEU A 228 -11.66 -10.55 -2.66
N THR A 229 -11.57 -11.54 -3.55
CA THR A 229 -12.59 -12.58 -3.73
C THR A 229 -12.74 -13.46 -2.48
N ALA A 230 -11.64 -13.80 -1.81
CA ALA A 230 -11.68 -14.55 -0.57
C ALA A 230 -12.27 -13.73 0.59
N ALA A 231 -11.89 -12.46 0.70
CA ALA A 231 -12.36 -11.57 1.76
C ALA A 231 -13.85 -11.21 1.61
N SER A 232 -14.37 -11.13 0.39
CA SER A 232 -15.80 -10.85 0.12
C SER A 232 -16.72 -12.02 0.47
N ARG A 233 -16.19 -13.25 0.58
CA ARG A 233 -16.96 -14.44 1.01
C ARG A 233 -17.21 -14.48 2.51
N ILE A 234 -16.50 -13.67 3.28
CA ILE A 234 -16.66 -13.59 4.74
C ILE A 234 -17.60 -12.43 5.05
N PRO A 235 -18.78 -12.64 5.67
CA PRO A 235 -19.66 -11.54 6.05
C PRO A 235 -18.98 -10.59 7.05
N THR A 236 -19.31 -9.30 7.00
CA THR A 236 -18.81 -8.32 8.00
C THR A 236 -19.29 -8.61 9.42
N ALA A 237 -20.47 -9.25 9.55
CA ALA A 237 -20.99 -9.74 10.83
C ALA A 237 -20.11 -10.83 11.45
N ALA A 238 -19.45 -11.66 10.64
CA ALA A 238 -18.55 -12.70 11.10
C ALA A 238 -17.13 -12.17 11.40
N MET A 239 -16.67 -11.18 10.62
CA MET A 239 -15.33 -10.62 10.76
C MET A 239 -15.30 -9.16 10.29
N SER A 240 -14.82 -8.26 11.16
CA SER A 240 -14.69 -6.84 10.80
C SER A 240 -13.70 -6.64 9.64
N ASP A 241 -13.91 -5.58 8.86
CA ASP A 241 -13.09 -5.29 7.68
C ASP A 241 -11.60 -5.12 8.03
N ASN A 242 -11.32 -4.43 9.14
CA ASN A 242 -9.96 -4.25 9.65
C ASN A 242 -9.29 -5.58 10.05
N LEU A 243 -10.06 -6.53 10.59
CA LEU A 243 -9.52 -7.83 10.97
C LEU A 243 -9.22 -8.68 9.73
N LYS A 244 -10.07 -8.60 8.69
CA LYS A 244 -9.79 -9.22 7.39
C LYS A 244 -8.52 -8.65 6.78
N ALA A 245 -8.39 -7.33 6.73
CA ALA A 245 -7.22 -6.64 6.21
C ALA A 245 -5.94 -7.02 6.97
N SER A 246 -6.01 -7.09 8.31
CA SER A 246 -4.90 -7.58 9.13
C SER A 246 -4.52 -9.02 8.77
N THR A 247 -5.50 -9.91 8.59
CA THR A 247 -5.28 -11.30 8.18
C THR A 247 -4.63 -11.38 6.79
N MET A 248 -5.04 -10.53 5.85
CA MET A 248 -4.43 -10.43 4.52
C MET A 248 -2.96 -9.99 4.61
N LEU A 249 -2.64 -9.00 5.44
CA LEU A 249 -1.27 -8.52 5.66
C LEU A 249 -0.35 -9.60 6.26
N GLU A 250 -0.89 -10.54 7.05
CA GLU A 250 -0.13 -11.68 7.57
C GLU A 250 0.19 -12.74 6.49
N GLY A 251 -0.54 -12.76 5.38
CA GLY A 251 -0.26 -13.62 4.22
C GLY A 251 0.83 -13.07 3.28
N LEU A 252 1.31 -11.85 3.51
CA LEU A 252 2.29 -11.19 2.65
C LEU A 252 3.73 -11.45 3.09
N GLY A 253 4.65 -11.40 2.13
CA GLY A 253 6.09 -11.36 2.40
C GLY A 253 6.49 -10.18 3.30
N PRO A 254 7.57 -10.32 4.09
CA PRO A 254 7.96 -9.35 5.12
C PRO A 254 8.22 -7.93 4.57
N GLU A 255 8.83 -7.81 3.38
CA GLU A 255 9.15 -6.49 2.83
C GLU A 255 7.90 -5.79 2.29
N LEU A 256 7.04 -6.53 1.56
CA LEU A 256 5.76 -5.99 1.11
C LEU A 256 4.87 -5.60 2.30
N LYS A 257 4.79 -6.46 3.32
CA LYS A 257 4.03 -6.19 4.54
C LYS A 257 4.51 -4.93 5.24
N LYS A 258 5.84 -4.73 5.33
CA LYS A 258 6.43 -3.52 5.91
C LYS A 258 6.09 -2.29 5.08
N HIS A 259 6.20 -2.37 3.75
CA HIS A 259 5.86 -1.28 2.84
C HIS A 259 4.39 -0.86 3.00
N LEU A 260 3.46 -1.81 2.95
CA LEU A 260 2.03 -1.51 3.07
C LEU A 260 1.64 -0.96 4.44
N ARG A 261 2.29 -1.42 5.53
CA ARG A 261 2.07 -0.83 6.87
C ARG A 261 2.55 0.62 6.97
N LEU A 262 3.58 0.98 6.20
CA LEU A 262 4.06 2.37 6.15
C LEU A 262 3.15 3.25 5.28
N THR A 263 2.61 2.72 4.18
CA THR A 263 1.79 3.51 3.25
C THR A 263 0.33 3.63 3.66
N LEU A 264 -0.27 2.58 4.23
CA LEU A 264 -1.71 2.53 4.53
C LEU A 264 -2.07 2.93 5.96
N GLY A 265 -1.09 3.08 6.87
CA GLY A 265 -1.33 3.44 8.27
C GLY A 265 -1.66 2.25 9.18
N ARG A 266 -2.23 2.53 10.38
CA ARG A 266 -2.35 1.54 11.46
C ARG A 266 -3.46 0.50 11.27
N ASN A 267 -4.58 0.87 10.65
CA ASN A 267 -5.77 0.00 10.53
C ASN A 267 -6.38 0.12 9.14
N PRO A 268 -5.72 -0.43 8.10
CA PRO A 268 -6.26 -0.36 6.76
C PRO A 268 -7.49 -1.25 6.60
N GLY A 269 -8.42 -0.84 5.72
CA GLY A 269 -9.53 -1.67 5.26
C GLY A 269 -9.10 -2.69 4.19
N VAL A 270 -9.96 -3.66 3.88
CA VAL A 270 -9.67 -4.70 2.86
C VAL A 270 -9.34 -4.08 1.51
N ARG A 271 -10.10 -3.05 1.13
CA ARG A 271 -9.92 -2.39 -0.16
C ARG A 271 -8.61 -1.62 -0.26
N GLU A 272 -8.19 -0.96 0.81
CA GLU A 272 -6.92 -0.23 0.86
C GLU A 272 -5.73 -1.18 0.72
N VAL A 273 -5.79 -2.35 1.37
CA VAL A 273 -4.76 -3.39 1.20
C VAL A 273 -4.72 -3.89 -0.24
N VAL A 274 -5.87 -4.22 -0.84
CA VAL A 274 -5.96 -4.71 -2.22
C VAL A 274 -5.45 -3.67 -3.22
N ASP A 275 -5.86 -2.41 -3.07
CA ASP A 275 -5.45 -1.31 -3.94
C ASP A 275 -3.96 -0.99 -3.75
N GLY A 276 -3.44 -1.10 -2.52
CA GLY A 276 -2.01 -0.97 -2.23
C GLY A 276 -1.16 -2.06 -2.91
N ILE A 277 -1.63 -3.31 -2.93
CA ILE A 277 -0.94 -4.40 -3.63
C ILE A 277 -1.01 -4.20 -5.15
N ARG A 278 -2.18 -3.85 -5.70
CA ARG A 278 -2.33 -3.60 -7.15
C ARG A 278 -1.58 -2.37 -7.64
N GLY A 279 -1.36 -1.39 -6.75
CA GLY A 279 -0.64 -0.16 -7.06
C GLY A 279 0.87 -0.33 -7.16
N LEU A 280 1.42 -1.50 -6.84
CA LEU A 280 2.85 -1.77 -6.90
C LEU A 280 3.34 -1.72 -8.35
N THR A 281 4.25 -0.79 -8.65
CA THR A 281 4.96 -0.78 -9.93
C THR A 281 6.17 -1.73 -9.88
N GLU A 282 6.67 -2.14 -11.05
CA GLU A 282 7.94 -2.91 -11.14
C GLU A 282 9.08 -2.22 -10.37
N LEU A 283 9.11 -0.87 -10.39
CA LEU A 283 10.08 -0.08 -9.65
C LEU A 283 9.91 -0.19 -8.14
N ASP A 284 8.67 -0.14 -7.64
CA ASP A 284 8.41 -0.28 -6.20
C ASP A 284 8.84 -1.66 -5.72
N ILE A 285 8.58 -2.69 -6.53
CA ILE A 285 9.03 -4.06 -6.25
C ILE A 285 10.56 -4.13 -6.25
N ASP A 286 11.25 -3.56 -7.23
CA ASP A 286 12.72 -3.56 -7.26
C ASP A 286 13.32 -2.85 -6.04
N VAL A 287 12.79 -1.70 -5.65
CA VAL A 287 13.25 -0.93 -4.48
C VAL A 287 12.98 -1.70 -3.18
N MET A 288 11.80 -2.32 -3.03
CA MET A 288 11.50 -3.16 -1.87
C MET A 288 12.40 -4.40 -1.81
N MET A 289 12.80 -4.94 -2.97
CA MET A 289 13.58 -6.17 -3.06
C MET A 289 15.10 -5.96 -2.96
N GLU A 290 15.61 -4.74 -3.10
CA GLU A 290 17.03 -4.41 -2.94
C GLU A 290 17.64 -4.93 -1.62
N PRO A 291 17.06 -4.64 -0.42
CA PRO A 291 17.56 -5.18 0.84
C PRO A 291 17.53 -6.72 0.91
N TYR A 292 16.56 -7.35 0.25
CA TYR A 292 16.48 -8.80 0.16
C TYR A 292 17.61 -9.37 -0.70
N ARG A 293 17.84 -8.80 -1.90
CA ARG A 293 18.93 -9.19 -2.81
C ARG A 293 20.28 -9.08 -2.11
N TRP A 294 20.50 -7.98 -1.39
CA TRP A 294 21.73 -7.76 -0.62
C TRP A 294 21.93 -8.80 0.48
N ARG A 295 20.89 -9.09 1.29
CA ARG A 295 20.97 -10.13 2.35
C ARG A 295 21.25 -11.52 1.78
N LYS A 296 20.61 -11.86 0.66
CA LYS A 296 20.83 -13.14 -0.01
C LYS A 296 22.28 -13.28 -0.50
N GLN A 297 22.82 -12.22 -1.12
CA GLN A 297 24.20 -12.19 -1.58
C GLN A 297 25.21 -12.32 -0.42
N LEU A 298 24.96 -11.65 0.71
CA LEU A 298 25.79 -11.78 1.91
C LEU A 298 25.77 -13.21 2.48
N GLU A 299 24.60 -13.84 2.51
CA GLU A 299 24.47 -15.23 2.98
C GLU A 299 25.18 -16.22 2.04
N GLU A 300 25.12 -15.99 0.72
CA GLU A 300 25.88 -16.78 -0.27
C GLU A 300 27.39 -16.63 -0.07
N ILE A 301 27.88 -15.40 0.15
CA ILE A 301 29.29 -15.13 0.47
C ILE A 301 29.69 -15.88 1.75
N ARG A 302 28.89 -15.80 2.81
CA ARG A 302 29.16 -16.46 4.10
C ARG A 302 29.17 -17.99 3.99
N ARG A 303 28.26 -18.56 3.20
CA ARG A 303 28.25 -20.00 2.90
C ARG A 303 29.50 -20.41 2.13
N ALA A 304 29.89 -19.64 1.12
CA ALA A 304 31.10 -19.91 0.35
C ALA A 304 32.38 -19.86 1.22
N GLU A 305 32.47 -18.91 2.16
CA GLU A 305 33.56 -18.84 3.13
C GLU A 305 33.59 -20.06 4.06
N THR A 306 32.43 -20.48 4.55
CA THR A 306 32.31 -21.66 5.44
C THR A 306 32.71 -22.94 4.71
N SER A 307 32.33 -23.10 3.43
CA SER A 307 32.74 -24.23 2.59
C SER A 307 34.25 -24.23 2.30
N ARG A 308 34.88 -23.05 2.12
CA ARG A 308 36.34 -22.94 1.92
C ARG A 308 37.14 -23.25 3.19
N GLY A 309 36.66 -22.81 4.36
CA GLY A 309 37.34 -23.06 5.64
C GLY A 309 37.36 -24.54 6.07
N ARG A 310 36.43 -25.35 5.58
CA ARG A 310 36.36 -26.79 5.93
C ARG A 310 37.33 -27.67 5.14
N SER A 311 37.93 -27.17 4.06
CA SER A 311 38.80 -27.99 3.19
C SER A 311 40.30 -27.93 3.55
N PHE A 312 40.72 -27.07 4.47
CA PHE A 312 42.12 -26.94 4.90
C PHE A 312 42.46 -27.66 6.22
N GLY A 313 41.48 -28.34 6.85
CA GLY A 313 41.61 -28.84 8.22
C GLY A 313 41.77 -30.35 8.43
N SER A 314 41.91 -31.16 7.38
CA SER A 314 41.91 -32.63 7.54
C SER A 314 43.09 -33.32 6.85
N GLN A 315 44.31 -32.91 7.18
CA GLN A 315 45.50 -33.74 7.01
C GLN A 315 46.64 -33.23 7.91
N ILE A 316 46.44 -33.32 9.22
CA ILE A 316 47.57 -33.29 10.16
C ILE A 316 47.75 -34.72 10.64
N ASP A 317 48.67 -35.43 9.97
CA ASP A 317 49.24 -36.68 10.46
C ASP A 317 49.95 -36.41 11.79
N PRO A 318 49.59 -37.07 12.89
CA PRO A 318 50.29 -36.95 14.15
C PRO A 318 51.51 -37.86 14.12
N GLY A 319 52.59 -37.42 13.47
CA GLY A 319 53.81 -38.23 13.45
C GLY A 319 54.93 -37.75 12.55
N GLN A 320 55.48 -36.56 12.79
CA GLN A 320 56.91 -36.33 12.54
C GLN A 320 57.40 -35.01 13.16
N SER A 321 58.00 -35.15 14.34
CA SER A 321 58.90 -34.15 14.91
C SER A 321 60.18 -34.13 14.05
N GLY A 322 60.29 -33.13 13.18
CA GLY A 322 61.47 -32.91 12.35
C GLY A 322 61.65 -31.42 12.09
N LEU A 323 62.53 -30.80 12.87
CA LEU A 323 63.02 -29.44 12.66
C LEU A 323 63.61 -29.33 11.25
N ARG A 324 62.86 -28.73 10.32
CA ARG A 324 63.42 -28.17 9.07
C ARG A 324 62.90 -26.76 8.89
N GLN A 325 63.80 -25.82 9.13
CA GLN A 325 63.69 -24.45 8.63
C GLN A 325 63.72 -24.53 7.10
N THR A 326 62.60 -24.20 6.47
CA THR A 326 62.59 -23.89 5.03
C THR A 326 62.85 -22.40 4.86
N PRO A 327 63.73 -22.01 3.93
CA PRO A 327 63.99 -20.61 3.63
C PRO A 327 62.78 -20.03 2.87
N TYR A 328 62.30 -18.89 3.35
CA TYR A 328 61.34 -18.02 2.67
C TYR A 328 61.81 -17.74 1.23
N GLN A 329 61.20 -18.38 0.24
CA GLN A 329 61.11 -17.82 -1.11
C GLN A 329 59.76 -17.12 -1.22
N GLN A 330 59.83 -15.79 -1.29
CA GLN A 330 58.69 -14.93 -1.60
C GLN A 330 58.32 -15.15 -3.07
N GLU A 331 57.16 -15.75 -3.33
CA GLU A 331 56.54 -15.64 -4.65
C GLU A 331 55.89 -14.27 -4.81
N PRO A 332 56.08 -13.58 -5.95
CA PRO A 332 55.45 -12.28 -6.21
C PRO A 332 53.99 -12.48 -6.64
N ILE A 333 53.08 -12.61 -5.66
CA ILE A 333 51.63 -12.53 -5.90
C ILE A 333 51.19 -11.07 -5.75
N PHE A 334 51.54 -10.19 -6.69
CA PHE A 334 50.88 -8.87 -6.83
C PHE A 334 51.19 -8.29 -8.21
N GLN A 335 50.44 -8.69 -9.24
CA GLN A 335 50.44 -7.97 -10.52
C GLN A 335 49.16 -8.11 -11.36
N ARG A 336 48.14 -8.87 -10.92
CA ARG A 336 46.89 -9.03 -11.68
C ARG A 336 45.74 -8.08 -11.34
N ASP A 337 45.84 -7.31 -10.25
CA ASP A 337 44.79 -6.35 -9.84
C ASP A 337 45.18 -4.87 -10.03
N ALA A 338 46.37 -4.59 -10.56
CA ALA A 338 46.83 -3.21 -10.76
C ALA A 338 46.16 -2.52 -11.96
N ALA A 339 45.64 -3.26 -12.94
CA ALA A 339 44.99 -2.68 -14.12
C ALA A 339 43.56 -2.19 -13.83
N ALA A 340 42.81 -2.85 -12.93
CA ALA A 340 41.42 -2.49 -12.60
C ALA A 340 41.29 -1.30 -11.63
N ASN A 341 42.40 -0.86 -11.01
CA ASN A 341 42.38 0.23 -10.03
C ASN A 341 42.88 1.58 -10.59
N SER A 342 43.22 1.64 -11.88
CA SER A 342 43.70 2.86 -12.53
C SER A 342 42.59 3.73 -13.14
N GLU A 343 41.38 3.19 -13.34
CA GLU A 343 40.19 3.95 -13.77
C GLU A 343 39.43 4.62 -12.61
N ASN A 344 39.76 4.30 -11.36
CA ASN A 344 39.30 5.03 -10.17
C ASN A 344 40.10 6.32 -9.97
N GLN A 345 40.28 7.13 -11.01
CA GLN A 345 40.64 8.53 -10.82
C GLN A 345 39.51 9.18 -10.03
N ALA A 346 39.76 9.32 -8.73
CA ALA A 346 38.81 9.66 -7.71
C ALA A 346 38.23 11.05 -7.98
N VAL A 347 37.11 11.11 -8.70
CA VAL A 347 36.26 12.30 -8.68
C VAL A 347 35.95 12.57 -7.21
N ALA A 348 36.53 13.65 -6.69
CA ALA A 348 36.32 14.06 -5.32
C ALA A 348 34.85 14.44 -5.19
N ILE A 349 34.10 13.67 -4.41
CA ILE A 349 32.69 13.97 -4.16
C ILE A 349 32.67 15.29 -3.38
N PRO A 350 31.98 16.35 -3.86
CA PRO A 350 31.90 17.59 -3.14
C PRO A 350 31.15 17.37 -1.82
N ILE A 351 31.74 17.80 -0.71
CA ILE A 351 31.17 17.60 0.64
C ILE A 351 30.33 18.78 1.09
N GLY A 352 30.51 19.97 0.49
CA GLY A 352 29.80 21.20 0.86
C GLY A 352 30.57 22.10 1.84
N PRO A 353 29.92 23.11 2.45
CA PRO A 353 28.46 23.32 2.48
C PRO A 353 27.89 23.69 1.11
N PHE A 354 26.66 23.25 0.84
CA PHE A 354 25.91 23.63 -0.35
C PHE A 354 24.98 24.81 -0.02
N SER A 355 24.77 25.72 -0.96
CA SER A 355 23.88 26.87 -0.80
C SER A 355 22.40 26.44 -0.77
N LEU A 356 21.55 27.18 -0.04
CA LEU A 356 20.09 26.97 -0.02
C LEU A 356 19.42 27.56 -1.29
N THR A 357 20.04 27.32 -2.44
CA THR A 357 19.54 27.71 -3.77
C THR A 357 19.15 26.44 -4.52
N PRO A 358 18.27 26.49 -5.53
CA PRO A 358 17.92 25.32 -6.34
C PRO A 358 19.16 24.58 -6.89
N GLU A 359 20.16 25.32 -7.33
CA GLU A 359 21.43 24.78 -7.84
C GLU A 359 22.21 24.03 -6.75
N GLY A 360 22.22 24.58 -5.53
CA GLY A 360 22.86 23.95 -4.38
C GLY A 360 22.14 22.67 -3.92
N GLN A 361 20.80 22.62 -4.03
CA GLN A 361 20.03 21.41 -3.76
C GLN A 361 20.29 20.31 -4.80
N GLN A 362 20.39 20.68 -6.07
CA GLN A 362 20.76 19.75 -7.14
C GLN A 362 22.19 19.22 -6.94
N ALA A 363 23.16 20.10 -6.68
CA ALA A 363 24.53 19.69 -6.43
C ALA A 363 24.67 18.76 -5.21
N TYR A 364 23.89 18.99 -4.15
CA TYR A 364 23.81 18.09 -3.00
C TYR A 364 23.24 16.71 -3.38
N THR A 365 22.18 16.70 -4.19
CA THR A 365 21.53 15.47 -4.66
C THR A 365 22.50 14.63 -5.49
N ASP A 366 23.21 15.26 -6.42
CA ASP A 366 24.22 14.62 -7.26
C ASP A 366 25.40 14.10 -6.44
N ALA A 367 25.87 14.88 -5.46
CA ALA A 367 26.93 14.46 -4.54
C ALA A 367 26.51 13.25 -3.70
N THR A 368 25.26 13.24 -3.22
CA THR A 368 24.71 12.15 -2.41
C THR A 368 24.56 10.88 -3.24
N LYS A 369 24.09 11.00 -4.49
CA LYS A 369 24.01 9.90 -5.44
C LYS A 369 25.40 9.33 -5.76
N ALA A 370 26.38 10.19 -6.02
CA ALA A 370 27.76 9.79 -6.26
C ALA A 370 28.37 9.09 -5.04
N TRP A 371 28.05 9.56 -3.83
CA TRP A 371 28.47 8.93 -2.58
C TRP A 371 27.90 7.51 -2.43
N TYR A 372 26.60 7.33 -2.63
CA TYR A 372 25.98 6.01 -2.56
C TYR A 372 26.44 5.08 -3.68
N ALA A 373 26.67 5.59 -4.89
CA ALA A 373 27.26 4.81 -5.97
C ALA A 373 28.68 4.32 -5.63
N ARG A 374 29.47 5.16 -4.95
CA ARG A 374 30.86 4.84 -4.58
C ARG A 374 30.97 3.90 -3.39
N TYR A 375 30.12 4.06 -2.39
CA TYR A 375 30.26 3.36 -1.10
C TYR A 375 29.14 2.37 -0.79
N GLY A 376 27.98 2.44 -1.45
CA GLY A 376 26.80 1.60 -1.21
C GLY A 376 25.83 2.19 -0.17
N PHE A 377 24.54 1.88 -0.32
CA PHE A 377 23.44 2.45 0.48
C PHE A 377 23.49 2.10 1.98
N GLY A 378 24.06 0.93 2.32
CA GLY A 378 24.22 0.47 3.71
C GLY A 378 25.53 0.87 4.38
N THR A 379 26.42 1.57 3.67
CA THR A 379 27.73 1.93 4.23
C THR A 379 27.56 3.11 5.19
N PRO A 380 28.04 3.00 6.44
CA PRO A 380 28.03 4.13 7.36
C PRO A 380 29.11 5.15 6.97
N SER A 381 28.77 6.43 7.12
CA SER A 381 29.73 7.52 6.93
C SER A 381 30.87 7.48 7.96
N SER A 382 32.06 7.89 7.51
CA SER A 382 33.25 7.98 8.36
C SER A 382 34.10 9.21 8.04
N LEU A 383 35.11 9.53 8.87
CA LEU A 383 36.10 10.57 8.52
C LEU A 383 36.83 10.28 7.19
N SER A 384 37.02 8.99 6.85
CA SER A 384 37.59 8.54 5.57
C SER A 384 36.57 8.42 4.44
N LYS A 385 35.27 8.51 4.75
CA LYS A 385 34.15 8.45 3.81
C LYS A 385 33.18 9.60 4.12
N PRO A 386 33.61 10.85 3.89
CA PRO A 386 32.83 12.02 4.25
C PRO A 386 31.51 12.03 3.49
N PHE A 387 30.41 12.26 4.19
CA PHE A 387 29.07 12.35 3.58
C PHE A 387 28.79 13.80 3.14
N PRO A 388 28.12 14.06 2.00
CA PRO A 388 27.76 15.42 1.59
C PRO A 388 26.84 16.12 2.60
N MET A 389 27.01 17.43 2.80
CA MET A 389 26.23 18.24 3.77
C MET A 389 24.93 18.75 3.19
N SER A 390 23.83 18.72 3.95
CA SER A 390 22.54 19.25 3.48
C SER A 390 22.63 20.75 3.13
N PRO A 391 21.94 21.22 2.08
CA PRO A 391 21.94 22.63 1.69
C PRO A 391 21.51 23.57 2.82
N GLY A 392 22.21 24.69 2.97
CA GLY A 392 21.92 25.70 3.99
C GLY A 392 22.32 25.33 5.43
N THR A 393 22.93 24.17 5.65
CA THR A 393 23.42 23.78 6.97
C THR A 393 24.80 24.34 7.28
N ALA A 394 25.12 24.46 8.57
CA ALA A 394 26.43 24.91 9.02
C ALA A 394 27.52 23.87 8.73
N LYS A 395 28.78 24.32 8.67
CA LYS A 395 29.94 23.44 8.45
C LYS A 395 30.11 22.44 9.61
N PRO A 396 30.50 21.18 9.35
CA PRO A 396 30.80 20.21 10.39
C PRO A 396 31.81 20.71 11.43
N GLY A 397 31.48 20.52 12.72
CA GLY A 397 32.35 20.89 13.83
C GLY A 397 32.30 22.37 14.21
N SER A 398 31.31 23.12 13.73
CA SER A 398 31.09 24.52 14.10
C SER A 398 30.28 24.70 15.39
N GLY A 399 29.88 23.60 16.03
CA GLY A 399 28.98 23.62 17.18
C GLY A 399 27.51 23.54 16.77
N GLU A 400 27.25 23.00 15.57
CA GLU A 400 25.91 22.81 15.04
C GLU A 400 25.13 21.71 15.76
N CYS A 401 23.82 21.80 15.69
CA CYS A 401 22.94 20.72 16.11
C CYS A 401 23.03 19.56 15.12
N PHE A 402 23.44 18.38 15.57
CA PHE A 402 23.58 17.20 14.70
C PHE A 402 22.26 16.69 14.11
N ARG A 403 21.11 17.11 14.64
CA ARG A 403 19.80 16.71 14.13
C ARG A 403 19.37 17.51 12.89
N CYS A 404 19.62 18.82 12.87
CA CYS A 404 19.15 19.70 11.80
C CYS A 404 20.27 20.45 11.05
N GLY A 405 21.52 20.35 11.51
CA GLY A 405 22.67 20.99 10.90
C GLY A 405 22.79 22.51 11.12
N ASN A 406 21.88 23.13 11.90
CA ASN A 406 21.89 24.56 12.18
C ASN A 406 22.56 24.90 13.51
N LEU A 407 23.03 26.15 13.65
CA LEU A 407 23.64 26.68 14.88
C LEU A 407 22.57 27.19 15.86
N GLY A 408 22.99 27.49 17.09
CA GLY A 408 22.20 28.27 18.06
C GLY A 408 21.27 27.49 19.00
N HIS A 409 21.29 26.16 18.98
CA HIS A 409 20.49 25.34 19.90
C HIS A 409 21.09 23.95 20.13
N LEU A 410 20.67 23.30 21.22
CA LEU A 410 21.02 21.91 21.53
C LEU A 410 19.96 20.93 21.00
N ARG A 411 20.33 19.64 20.86
CA ARG A 411 19.44 18.59 20.35
C ARG A 411 18.06 18.53 21.04
N PRO A 412 17.92 18.68 22.38
CA PRO A 412 16.60 18.66 23.03
C PRO A 412 15.70 19.84 22.64
N GLN A 413 16.27 20.93 22.16
CA GLN A 413 15.58 22.16 21.75
C GLN A 413 15.41 22.24 20.23
N CYS A 414 15.75 21.16 19.50
CA CYS A 414 15.77 21.16 18.05
C CYS A 414 14.38 20.92 17.45
N ASN A 415 13.83 21.98 16.84
CA ASN A 415 12.59 21.94 16.05
C ASN A 415 12.85 21.97 14.53
N GLY A 416 14.11 21.94 14.09
CA GLY A 416 14.47 21.94 12.67
C GLY A 416 14.20 20.60 11.98
N ARG A 417 14.11 20.64 10.64
CA ARG A 417 14.00 19.44 9.79
C ARG A 417 15.20 18.52 10.03
N GLU A 418 14.92 17.22 10.17
CA GLU A 418 15.96 16.23 10.41
C GLU A 418 16.79 15.98 9.15
N ILE A 419 18.12 16.06 9.28
CA ILE A 419 19.07 15.74 8.21
C ILE A 419 19.32 14.22 8.15
N PRO A 420 19.80 13.67 7.01
CA PRO A 420 20.04 12.23 6.85
C PRO A 420 20.99 11.65 7.90
N GLU A 421 20.74 10.41 8.34
CA GLU A 421 21.50 9.75 9.41
C GLU A 421 23.02 9.70 9.14
N ASN A 422 23.42 9.44 7.89
CA ASN A 422 24.82 9.45 7.48
C ASN A 422 25.48 10.84 7.63
N GLU A 423 24.72 11.93 7.43
CA GLU A 423 25.20 13.28 7.69
C GLU A 423 25.37 13.53 9.20
N GLN A 424 24.35 13.17 10.01
CA GLN A 424 24.40 13.30 11.47
C GLN A 424 25.64 12.59 12.06
N ARG A 425 25.89 11.36 11.58
CA ARG A 425 27.02 10.53 12.01
C ARG A 425 28.36 11.15 11.63
N TYR A 426 28.47 11.68 10.41
CA TYR A 426 29.70 12.34 9.96
C TYR A 426 29.99 13.59 10.79
N ARG A 427 28.99 14.45 11.04
CA ARG A 427 29.12 15.64 11.90
C ARG A 427 29.59 15.30 13.30
N GLY A 428 29.00 14.26 13.91
CA GLY A 428 29.42 13.77 15.23
C GLY A 428 30.88 13.32 15.26
N GLN A 429 31.34 12.64 14.20
CA GLN A 429 32.75 12.22 14.10
C GLN A 429 33.70 13.40 13.94
N VAL A 430 33.37 14.38 13.10
CA VAL A 430 34.20 15.59 12.93
C VAL A 430 34.33 16.37 14.24
N MET A 431 33.23 16.50 15.00
CA MET A 431 33.26 17.17 16.30
C MET A 431 34.10 16.40 17.33
N ASN A 432 33.98 15.07 17.39
CA ASN A 432 34.80 14.24 18.28
C ASN A 432 36.29 14.31 17.93
N GLU A 433 36.64 14.33 16.64
CA GLU A 433 38.02 14.50 16.18
C GLU A 433 38.57 15.88 16.55
N GLY A 434 37.78 16.94 16.39
CA GLY A 434 38.14 18.28 16.83
C GLY A 434 38.43 18.36 18.33
N ARG A 435 37.58 17.75 19.17
CA ARG A 435 37.78 17.66 20.62
C ARG A 435 39.05 16.88 20.99
N ARG A 436 39.34 15.77 20.31
CA ARG A 436 40.58 15.00 20.52
C ARG A 436 41.82 15.83 20.24
N ARG A 437 41.81 16.60 19.16
CA ARG A 437 42.94 17.48 18.80
C ARG A 437 43.14 18.61 19.80
N GLN A 438 42.05 19.24 20.26
CA GLN A 438 42.13 20.29 21.29
C GLN A 438 42.62 19.73 22.64
N GLY A 439 42.15 18.53 23.04
CA GLY A 439 42.60 17.86 24.25
C GLY A 439 44.06 17.42 24.20
N GLN A 440 44.60 17.07 23.03
CA GLN A 440 46.03 16.77 22.86
C GLN A 440 46.91 18.03 22.86
N GLN A 441 46.40 19.16 22.39
CA GLN A 441 47.13 20.44 22.43
C GLN A 441 47.19 21.05 23.83
N GLN A 442 46.20 20.75 24.67
CA GLN A 442 46.31 20.92 26.11
C GLN A 442 47.13 19.75 26.68
N GLY A 443 48.43 19.71 26.33
CA GLY A 443 49.38 18.78 26.95
C GLY A 443 49.29 18.85 28.48
N PRO A 444 49.76 17.82 29.21
CA PRO A 444 49.60 17.71 30.65
C PRO A 444 50.11 18.99 31.31
N ALA A 445 49.17 19.87 31.70
CA ALA A 445 49.48 21.11 32.35
C ALA A 445 50.08 20.73 33.71
N SER A 446 51.42 20.78 33.77
CA SER A 446 52.24 20.75 34.97
C SER A 446 51.81 19.69 35.99
N GLY A 447 52.53 18.57 36.02
CA GLY A 447 52.62 17.78 37.23
C GLY A 447 52.89 18.72 38.41
N ARG A 448 51.86 18.96 39.24
CA ARG A 448 52.09 19.39 40.61
C ARG A 448 52.80 18.23 41.26
N ASN A 449 54.11 18.41 41.33
CA ASN A 449 55.03 17.67 42.15
C ASN A 449 54.52 17.77 43.61
N TYR A 450 53.63 16.87 44.02
CA TYR A 450 53.38 16.62 45.43
C TYR A 450 54.59 15.84 45.92
N GLY A 451 55.56 16.61 46.42
CA GLY A 451 56.77 16.09 47.03
C GLY A 451 56.43 15.11 48.14
N SER A 452 57.23 14.04 48.18
CA SER A 452 57.39 13.12 49.28
C SER A 452 57.54 13.87 50.61
N GLY A 453 56.50 13.79 51.44
CA GLY A 453 56.55 14.12 52.85
C GLY A 453 56.19 12.87 53.66
N ALA A 454 57.19 12.23 54.23
CA ALA A 454 57.04 11.12 55.16
C ALA A 454 56.32 11.59 56.45
N ASN A 455 55.34 10.82 56.94
CA ASN A 455 55.32 10.21 58.28
C ASN A 455 53.94 9.68 58.71
N ALA A 456 54.02 8.72 59.62
CA ALA A 456 53.03 8.34 60.64
C ALA A 456 52.00 7.24 60.31
N THR A 457 52.49 6.01 60.47
CA THR A 457 51.83 4.84 61.06
C THR A 457 50.94 5.18 62.27
N VAL A 458 49.66 4.78 62.26
CA VAL A 458 48.90 4.36 63.45
C VAL A 458 47.89 3.26 63.04
N PRO A 459 47.82 2.13 63.77
CA PRO A 459 46.93 1.00 63.45
C PRO A 459 45.61 1.08 64.22
N ILE A 460 44.51 0.61 63.63
CA ILE A 460 43.29 0.27 64.38
C ILE A 460 42.90 -1.19 64.13
N ARG A 461 42.93 -1.92 65.25
CA ARG A 461 42.45 -3.28 65.49
C ARG A 461 40.98 -3.44 65.12
N GLY A 462 40.64 -4.64 64.67
CA GLY A 462 39.28 -5.04 64.29
C GLY A 462 38.31 -5.28 65.45
N LEU A 463 37.10 -5.71 65.06
CA LEU A 463 36.14 -6.43 65.88
C LEU A 463 35.17 -7.18 64.97
N MET A 464 35.04 -8.48 65.22
CA MET A 464 34.04 -9.39 64.66
C MET A 464 32.71 -9.30 65.44
N ALA A 465 31.58 -9.53 64.77
CA ALA A 465 30.39 -10.29 65.21
C ALA A 465 29.41 -10.37 64.02
N LYS A 466 29.00 -11.52 63.46
CA LYS A 466 28.12 -12.63 63.91
C LYS A 466 26.66 -12.25 64.25
N SER A 467 25.76 -12.48 63.29
CA SER A 467 24.38 -13.02 63.37
C SER A 467 23.69 -12.76 62.01
N GLY A 468 22.90 -13.62 61.36
CA GLY A 468 22.25 -14.88 61.71
C GLY A 468 20.75 -14.68 61.91
N PHE A 469 19.94 -14.54 60.84
CA PHE A 469 18.47 -14.66 60.76
C PHE A 469 18.13 -14.60 59.25
N GLY A 470 17.26 -15.38 58.62
CA GLY A 470 16.12 -16.18 59.03
C GLY A 470 15.04 -15.96 57.95
N LEU A 471 14.80 -16.97 57.10
CA LEU A 471 13.66 -17.01 56.18
C LEU A 471 12.35 -16.97 56.97
N PRO A 472 11.28 -16.42 56.38
CA PRO A 472 10.03 -17.16 56.43
C PRO A 472 9.31 -17.25 55.08
N ASP A 473 8.78 -18.45 54.85
CA ASP A 473 7.73 -18.77 53.89
C ASP A 473 6.38 -18.18 54.30
N ALA A 474 5.52 -18.08 53.29
CA ALA A 474 4.05 -18.07 53.31
C ALA A 474 3.34 -16.86 53.94
N TYR A 475 2.67 -16.07 53.09
CA TYR A 475 1.31 -15.62 53.35
C TYR A 475 0.49 -15.58 52.05
N ASP A 476 -0.52 -16.44 52.07
CA ASP A 476 -1.79 -16.37 51.37
C ASP A 476 -2.49 -15.03 51.65
N ASN A 477 -3.08 -14.41 50.62
CA ASN A 477 -4.17 -13.44 50.74
C ASN A 477 -4.68 -13.08 49.34
N GLY A 478 -5.84 -13.63 49.00
CA GLY A 478 -6.70 -13.08 47.96
C GLY A 478 -7.16 -11.69 48.35
N LEU A 479 -7.08 -10.75 47.41
CA LEU A 479 -7.84 -9.51 47.43
C LEU A 479 -8.26 -9.18 45.99
N GLU A 480 -9.57 -9.07 45.84
CA GLU A 480 -10.33 -8.67 44.68
C GLU A 480 -9.85 -7.31 44.17
N GLY A 481 -9.51 -7.24 42.87
CA GLY A 481 -9.21 -5.99 42.19
C GLY A 481 -10.49 -5.34 41.67
N PRO A 482 -10.65 -4.00 41.78
CA PRO A 482 -11.88 -3.31 41.44
C PRO A 482 -12.14 -3.29 39.94
N ALA A 483 -13.41 -3.54 39.58
CA ALA A 483 -13.97 -3.34 38.25
C ALA A 483 -13.82 -1.86 37.83
N TRP A 484 -13.21 -1.65 36.68
CA TRP A 484 -13.25 -0.37 35.98
C TRP A 484 -14.49 -0.38 35.07
N ASP A 485 -15.58 0.22 35.54
CA ASP A 485 -16.72 0.59 34.70
C ASP A 485 -16.34 1.80 33.83
N PRO A 486 -16.44 1.73 32.49
CA PRO A 486 -16.35 2.91 31.65
C PRO A 486 -17.65 3.74 31.73
N PRO A 487 -17.57 5.08 31.63
CA PRO A 487 -18.74 5.93 31.75
C PRO A 487 -19.71 5.74 30.58
N PHE A 488 -20.96 5.53 30.98
CA PHE A 488 -22.19 5.62 30.20
C PHE A 488 -22.28 6.98 29.50
N CYS A 489 -22.29 6.99 28.17
CA CYS A 489 -22.74 8.13 27.38
C CYS A 489 -24.18 7.86 26.93
N GLU A 490 -25.13 8.40 27.69
CA GLU A 490 -26.53 8.56 27.28
C GLU A 490 -26.74 9.96 26.69
N ALA A 491 -27.78 10.04 25.83
CA ALA A 491 -28.36 11.20 25.16
C ALA A 491 -27.75 11.59 23.80
N GLY A 492 -28.51 11.71 22.70
CA GLY A 492 -29.97 11.74 22.61
C GLY A 492 -30.48 11.42 21.21
N ASN A 493 -31.68 10.86 21.20
CA ASN A 493 -32.59 10.84 20.07
C ASN A 493 -33.00 12.29 19.77
N ASP A 494 -32.91 12.71 18.51
CA ASP A 494 -33.78 13.75 17.96
C ASP A 494 -34.33 13.22 16.63
N GLU A 495 -35.60 12.82 16.69
CA GLU A 495 -36.45 12.64 15.53
C GLU A 495 -36.97 14.00 15.05
N GLY A 496 -36.87 14.22 13.73
CA GLY A 496 -37.93 14.78 12.89
C GLY A 496 -38.34 16.25 13.06
N PHE A 497 -38.20 17.02 11.97
CA PHE A 497 -39.32 17.82 11.44
C PHE A 497 -39.10 18.17 9.97
N ASP A 498 -40.13 17.92 9.16
CA ASP A 498 -40.33 18.38 7.79
C ASP A 498 -40.37 19.91 7.68
N LEU A 499 -39.79 20.45 6.60
CA LEU A 499 -40.41 21.37 5.63
C LEU A 499 -39.52 21.56 4.39
#